data_AF-A0A7D9HP63-F1
#
_entry.id   AF-A0A7D9HP63-F1
#
_cell.length_a   1.000
_cell.length_b   1.000
_cell.length_c   1.000
_cell.angle_alpha   90.00
_cell.angle_beta   90.00
_cell.angle_gamma   90.00
#
_symmetry.space_group_name_H-M   'P 1'
#
loop_
_entity.id
_entity.type
_entity.pdbx_description
1 polymer ?
#
loop_
_entity_poly.entity_id
_entity_poly.type
_entity_poly.pdbx_seq_one_letter_code
_entity_poly.pdbx_strand_id
1 'polypeptide(L)'
;MTMSTSVQSEILNEALPLSQAMEKLNIVSDGDFERAKERFKDARRRATDAFSNQALSIEDRLMAAKLHIVATILECLESPEHAITSCLSFLKELHGLEEIAEIFSVYLNRGFMSRLNTAQRVECVKSIMLVNYTLFQFVFKFTSKYTSAIAWPTIELAERSFNPILSWQEISTRKSMGDELTQLPNKLILDESTITVYSAVNSHGDVIVGEDPDNIKIIWKRAESKVVKLPEPSEGKVIRQYIVGLAVDKNNNVYVVRWLKTSTENGKVESIVLDVLDENYNVKQDSRRLEHLEATKCYYVKIAITKNNNIVMVRYRDPQVYICDNTGKLKHKFERGSLDLRSLGICGQGEIMIPSDDDRAVEIYSEEGNLKSTIKLPEGHKVRGLEFHYVICKIIFLTYVEKKDSYFLLCYTEAGELETTTFFSKRVADELPPKIKSHPSGPVAILKEKSITFI
;
A
#
# COMPACT_ATOMS: atom_id res chain seq x y z
N MET A 1 -18.82 -33.06 -21.48
CA MET A 1 -18.14 -34.01 -20.58
C MET A 1 -17.77 -33.19 -19.35
N THR A 2 -18.62 -33.18 -18.33
CA THR A 2 -18.43 -32.36 -17.12
C THR A 2 -17.27 -32.93 -16.31
N MET A 3 -16.15 -32.22 -16.23
CA MET A 3 -15.10 -32.58 -15.28
C MET A 3 -15.65 -32.49 -13.85
N SER A 4 -15.37 -33.52 -13.05
CA SER A 4 -15.73 -33.59 -11.64
C SER A 4 -15.19 -32.38 -10.89
N THR A 5 -16.03 -31.77 -10.04
CA THR A 5 -15.65 -30.68 -9.12
C THR A 5 -14.47 -31.04 -8.20
N SER A 6 -14.20 -32.33 -8.00
CA SER A 6 -13.04 -32.81 -7.24
C SER A 6 -11.70 -32.51 -7.92
N VAL A 7 -11.63 -32.65 -9.25
CA VAL A 7 -10.40 -32.44 -10.03
C VAL A 7 -10.06 -30.94 -10.11
N GLN A 8 -11.09 -30.08 -10.12
CA GLN A 8 -10.91 -28.62 -10.12
C GLN A 8 -10.30 -28.10 -8.80
N SER A 9 -10.61 -28.76 -7.68
CA SER A 9 -10.07 -28.44 -6.35
C SER A 9 -8.63 -28.93 -6.17
N GLU A 10 -8.27 -30.10 -6.72
CA GLU A 10 -6.93 -30.69 -6.55
C GLU A 10 -5.84 -29.87 -7.27
N ILE A 11 -6.09 -29.46 -8.52
CA ILE A 11 -5.12 -28.65 -9.30
C ILE A 11 -4.84 -27.30 -8.63
N LEU A 12 -5.84 -26.70 -7.96
CA LEU A 12 -5.67 -25.43 -7.26
C LEU A 12 -4.96 -25.57 -5.91
N ASN A 13 -5.26 -26.65 -5.18
CA ASN A 13 -4.58 -26.96 -3.92
C ASN A 13 -3.09 -27.24 -4.14
N GLU A 14 -2.71 -27.73 -5.33
CA GLU A 14 -1.30 -27.88 -5.76
C GLU A 14 -0.69 -26.62 -6.39
N ALA A 15 -1.49 -25.64 -6.81
CA ALA A 15 -0.99 -24.35 -7.34
C ALA A 15 -0.53 -23.39 -6.22
N LEU A 16 -1.09 -23.46 -5.02
CA LEU A 16 -0.62 -22.67 -3.85
C LEU A 16 0.86 -22.97 -3.50
N PRO A 17 1.32 -24.24 -3.53
CA PRO A 17 2.73 -24.59 -3.43
C PRO A 17 3.64 -24.12 -4.58
N LEU A 18 3.11 -23.63 -5.71
CA LEU A 18 3.94 -23.36 -6.91
C LEU A 18 5.11 -22.42 -6.60
N SER A 19 4.85 -21.35 -5.83
CA SER A 19 5.88 -20.39 -5.43
C SER A 19 6.95 -20.98 -4.49
N GLN A 20 6.62 -22.01 -3.71
CA GLN A 20 7.54 -22.73 -2.82
C GLN A 20 8.27 -23.86 -3.56
N ALA A 21 7.58 -24.53 -4.50
CA ALA A 21 8.16 -25.54 -5.37
C ALA A 21 9.22 -24.93 -6.28
N MET A 22 8.98 -23.73 -6.80
CA MET A 22 9.92 -22.99 -7.64
C MET A 22 11.27 -22.71 -6.96
N GLU A 23 11.32 -22.46 -5.65
CA GLU A 23 12.59 -22.26 -4.92
C GLU A 23 13.45 -23.52 -4.86
N LYS A 24 12.82 -24.69 -4.99
CA LYS A 24 13.50 -25.99 -4.94
C LYS A 24 13.78 -26.55 -6.32
N LEU A 25 13.37 -25.85 -7.39
CA LEU A 25 13.65 -26.28 -8.76
C LEU A 25 15.15 -26.15 -9.01
N ASN A 26 15.79 -27.28 -9.32
CA ASN A 26 17.15 -27.33 -9.81
C ASN A 26 17.13 -27.80 -11.26
N ILE A 27 17.77 -27.05 -12.15
CA ILE A 27 17.89 -27.43 -13.57
C ILE A 27 19.02 -28.45 -13.65
N VAL A 28 18.66 -29.71 -13.88
CA VAL A 28 19.62 -30.83 -13.96
C VAL A 28 20.08 -31.08 -15.40
N SER A 29 19.30 -30.63 -16.39
CA SER A 29 19.51 -30.88 -17.82
C SER A 29 18.91 -29.75 -18.65
N ASP A 30 19.75 -29.00 -19.36
CA ASP A 30 19.32 -27.89 -20.22
C ASP A 30 18.36 -28.37 -21.34
N GLY A 31 18.62 -29.56 -21.89
CA GLY A 31 17.79 -30.14 -22.95
C GLY A 31 16.38 -30.52 -22.49
N ASP A 32 16.24 -31.03 -21.26
CA ASP A 32 14.94 -31.36 -20.68
C ASP A 32 14.20 -30.09 -20.24
N PHE A 33 14.94 -29.10 -19.76
CA PHE A 33 14.41 -27.80 -19.39
C PHE A 33 13.81 -27.06 -20.59
N GLU A 34 14.54 -26.98 -21.72
CA GLU A 34 14.02 -26.38 -22.95
C GLU A 34 12.82 -27.15 -23.51
N ARG A 35 12.84 -28.49 -23.44
CA ARG A 35 11.67 -29.30 -23.82
C ARG A 35 10.46 -29.04 -22.93
N ALA A 36 10.65 -28.82 -21.63
CA ALA A 36 9.58 -28.45 -20.72
C ALA A 36 9.01 -27.07 -21.06
N LYS A 37 9.86 -26.08 -21.36
CA LYS A 37 9.43 -24.74 -21.81
C LYS A 37 8.55 -24.81 -23.05
N GLU A 38 8.95 -25.56 -24.08
CA GLU A 38 8.11 -25.72 -25.28
C GLU A 38 6.77 -26.42 -25.01
N ARG A 39 6.71 -27.35 -24.05
CA ARG A 39 5.44 -27.97 -23.63
C ARG A 39 4.53 -26.97 -22.92
N PHE A 40 5.08 -26.13 -22.04
CA PHE A 40 4.29 -25.08 -21.38
C PHE A 40 3.82 -24.01 -22.36
N LYS A 41 4.64 -23.67 -23.36
CA LYS A 41 4.24 -22.81 -24.46
C LYS A 41 3.06 -23.38 -25.27
N ASP A 42 3.08 -24.67 -25.61
CA ASP A 42 1.93 -25.32 -26.27
C ASP A 42 0.69 -25.32 -25.36
N ALA A 43 0.86 -25.61 -24.07
CA ALA A 43 -0.24 -25.57 -23.09
C ALA A 43 -0.85 -24.16 -22.97
N ARG A 44 -0.02 -23.12 -22.89
CA ARG A 44 -0.44 -21.71 -22.87
C ARG A 44 -1.25 -21.36 -24.13
N ARG A 45 -0.78 -21.78 -25.31
CA ARG A 45 -1.49 -21.56 -26.58
C ARG A 45 -2.87 -22.22 -26.58
N ARG A 46 -2.95 -23.52 -26.25
CA ARG A 46 -4.23 -24.24 -26.20
C ARG A 46 -5.19 -23.67 -25.16
N ALA A 47 -4.65 -23.22 -24.02
CA ALA A 47 -5.44 -22.54 -22.99
C ALA A 47 -6.00 -21.20 -23.50
N THR A 48 -5.23 -20.45 -24.29
CA THR A 48 -5.69 -19.22 -24.96
C THR A 48 -6.84 -19.50 -25.93
N ASP A 49 -6.70 -20.54 -26.75
CA ASP A 49 -7.72 -20.95 -27.72
C ASP A 49 -9.02 -21.36 -27.00
N ALA A 50 -8.92 -22.12 -25.92
CA ALA A 50 -10.07 -22.52 -25.11
C ALA A 50 -10.73 -21.33 -24.39
N PHE A 51 -9.95 -20.42 -23.81
CA PHE A 51 -10.47 -19.21 -23.15
C PHE A 51 -11.28 -18.33 -24.12
N SER A 52 -10.82 -18.22 -25.37
CA SER A 52 -11.43 -17.41 -26.42
C SER A 52 -12.67 -18.06 -27.05
N ASN A 53 -12.92 -19.35 -26.76
CA ASN A 53 -14.04 -20.08 -27.35
C ASN A 53 -15.36 -19.77 -26.61
N GLN A 54 -16.18 -18.90 -27.20
CA GLN A 54 -17.49 -18.51 -26.66
C GLN A 54 -18.51 -19.66 -26.58
N ALA A 55 -18.26 -20.79 -27.25
CA ALA A 55 -19.11 -21.98 -27.12
C ALA A 55 -18.85 -22.75 -25.81
N LEU A 56 -17.74 -22.47 -25.11
CA LEU A 56 -17.43 -23.07 -23.82
C LEU A 56 -18.10 -22.31 -22.68
N SER A 57 -18.42 -23.05 -21.62
CA SER A 57 -18.96 -22.48 -20.39
C SER A 57 -17.96 -21.53 -19.72
N ILE A 58 -18.45 -20.64 -18.85
CA ILE A 58 -17.56 -19.75 -18.10
C ILE A 58 -16.62 -20.54 -17.17
N GLU A 59 -17.06 -21.70 -16.67
CA GLU A 59 -16.22 -22.62 -15.88
C GLU A 59 -15.05 -23.17 -16.70
N ASP A 60 -15.32 -23.64 -17.92
CA ASP A 60 -14.30 -24.18 -18.82
C ASP A 60 -13.31 -23.09 -19.24
N ARG A 61 -13.81 -21.90 -19.56
CA ARG A 61 -12.97 -20.73 -19.90
C ARG A 61 -12.12 -20.29 -18.70
N LEU A 62 -12.65 -20.36 -17.48
CA LEU A 62 -11.90 -20.08 -16.25
C LEU A 62 -10.84 -21.14 -15.95
N MET A 63 -11.12 -22.41 -16.26
CA MET A 63 -10.11 -23.47 -16.20
C MET A 63 -8.98 -23.23 -17.19
N ALA A 64 -9.32 -22.85 -18.42
CA ALA A 64 -8.34 -22.45 -19.42
C ALA A 64 -7.52 -21.25 -18.93
N ALA A 65 -8.14 -20.26 -18.30
CA ALA A 65 -7.45 -19.11 -17.71
C ALA A 65 -6.44 -19.50 -16.62
N LYS A 66 -6.81 -20.43 -15.72
CA LYS A 66 -5.90 -20.99 -14.70
C LYS A 66 -4.68 -21.64 -15.36
N LEU A 67 -4.92 -22.52 -16.34
CA LEU A 67 -3.86 -23.21 -17.06
C LEU A 67 -2.95 -22.24 -17.81
N HIS A 68 -3.52 -21.21 -18.44
CA HIS A 68 -2.76 -20.17 -19.13
C HIS A 68 -1.75 -19.49 -18.21
N ILE A 69 -2.18 -19.07 -17.02
CA ILE A 69 -1.31 -18.37 -16.06
C ILE A 69 -0.19 -19.29 -15.55
N VAL A 70 -0.53 -20.51 -15.14
CA VAL A 70 0.47 -21.48 -14.66
C VAL A 70 1.47 -21.82 -15.77
N ALA A 71 0.98 -22.09 -16.99
CA ALA A 71 1.83 -22.38 -18.14
C ALA A 71 2.75 -21.20 -18.49
N THR A 72 2.25 -19.97 -18.42
CA THR A 72 3.06 -18.77 -18.68
C THR A 72 4.18 -18.61 -17.64
N ILE A 73 3.89 -18.80 -16.35
CA ILE A 73 4.90 -18.74 -15.28
C ILE A 73 5.98 -19.81 -15.50
N LEU A 74 5.56 -21.04 -15.82
CA LEU A 74 6.46 -22.17 -16.02
C LEU A 74 7.25 -22.11 -17.33
N GLU A 75 6.70 -21.50 -18.38
CA GLU A 75 7.40 -21.22 -19.63
C GLU A 75 8.50 -20.17 -19.44
N CYS A 76 8.24 -19.17 -18.60
CA CYS A 76 9.11 -18.00 -18.41
C CYS A 76 9.78 -17.98 -17.02
N LEU A 77 10.15 -19.14 -16.47
CA LEU A 77 10.79 -19.25 -15.15
C LEU A 77 12.06 -18.39 -15.02
N GLU A 78 12.85 -18.30 -16.08
CA GLU A 78 14.07 -17.50 -16.13
C GLU A 78 13.81 -16.00 -16.29
N SER A 79 12.57 -15.60 -16.61
CA SER A 79 12.16 -14.20 -16.79
C SER A 79 10.82 -13.91 -16.10
N PRO A 80 10.82 -13.80 -14.75
CA PRO A 80 9.61 -13.50 -13.99
C PRO A 80 8.88 -12.24 -14.46
N GLU A 81 9.60 -11.17 -14.84
CA GLU A 81 8.99 -9.93 -15.32
C GLU A 81 8.17 -10.14 -16.61
N HIS A 82 8.65 -11.00 -17.52
CA HIS A 82 7.93 -11.31 -18.76
C HIS A 82 6.68 -12.15 -18.48
N ALA A 83 6.79 -13.18 -17.62
CA ALA A 83 5.64 -13.95 -17.16
C ALA A 83 4.56 -13.05 -16.56
N ILE A 84 4.95 -12.13 -15.68
CA ILE A 84 4.03 -11.23 -14.99
C ILE A 84 3.31 -10.32 -15.98
N THR A 85 4.05 -9.69 -16.89
CA THR A 85 3.46 -8.79 -17.90
C THR A 85 2.42 -9.54 -18.75
N SER A 86 2.75 -10.75 -19.20
CA SER A 86 1.85 -11.62 -19.97
C SER A 86 0.61 -12.02 -19.17
N CYS A 87 0.79 -12.47 -17.92
CA CYS A 87 -0.31 -12.87 -17.05
C CYS A 87 -1.22 -11.70 -16.66
N LEU A 88 -0.68 -10.51 -16.39
CA LEU A 88 -1.47 -9.33 -16.07
C LEU A 88 -2.31 -8.85 -17.25
N SER A 89 -1.76 -8.92 -18.47
CA SER A 89 -2.54 -8.64 -19.69
C SER A 89 -3.71 -9.60 -19.82
N PHE A 90 -3.44 -10.89 -19.65
CA PHE A 90 -4.48 -11.91 -19.73
C PHE A 90 -5.53 -11.80 -18.61
N LEU A 91 -5.13 -11.40 -17.40
CA LEU A 91 -6.07 -11.12 -16.31
C LEU A 91 -7.02 -9.97 -16.64
N LYS A 92 -6.54 -8.92 -17.33
CA LYS A 92 -7.42 -7.82 -17.78
C LYS A 92 -8.48 -8.34 -18.75
N GLU A 93 -8.13 -9.24 -19.66
CA GLU A 93 -9.09 -9.88 -20.57
C GLU A 93 -10.11 -10.73 -19.81
N LEU A 94 -9.67 -11.54 -18.85
CA LEU A 94 -10.55 -12.34 -18.00
C LEU A 94 -11.52 -11.47 -17.17
N HIS A 95 -11.02 -10.41 -16.55
CA HIS A 95 -11.84 -9.52 -15.71
C HIS A 95 -12.76 -8.61 -16.52
N GLY A 96 -12.44 -8.38 -17.80
CA GLY A 96 -13.26 -7.62 -18.74
C GLY A 96 -14.46 -8.39 -19.32
N LEU A 97 -14.63 -9.68 -18.99
CA LEU A 97 -15.80 -10.45 -19.40
C LEU A 97 -17.06 -9.97 -18.67
N GLU A 98 -18.11 -9.65 -19.41
CA GLU A 98 -19.39 -9.18 -18.85
C GLU A 98 -19.99 -10.20 -17.88
N GLU A 99 -19.89 -11.50 -18.19
CA GLU A 99 -20.40 -12.57 -17.35
C GLU A 99 -19.71 -12.60 -15.98
N ILE A 100 -18.41 -12.24 -15.92
CA ILE A 100 -17.65 -12.17 -14.67
C ILE A 100 -18.11 -10.96 -13.83
N ALA A 101 -18.29 -9.80 -14.45
CA ALA A 101 -18.81 -8.61 -13.78
C ALA A 101 -20.20 -8.87 -13.17
N GLU A 102 -21.10 -9.55 -13.91
CA GLU A 102 -22.42 -9.94 -13.42
C GLU A 102 -22.35 -10.91 -12.24
N ILE A 103 -21.51 -11.95 -12.34
CA ILE A 103 -21.28 -12.92 -11.26
C ILE A 103 -20.84 -12.21 -9.98
N PHE A 104 -19.87 -11.30 -10.07
CA PHE A 104 -19.37 -10.54 -8.91
C PHE A 104 -20.42 -9.57 -8.37
N SER A 105 -21.15 -8.86 -9.24
CA SER A 105 -22.23 -7.97 -8.83
C SER A 105 -23.29 -8.70 -8.01
N VAL A 106 -23.78 -9.85 -8.50
CA VAL A 106 -24.79 -10.65 -7.77
C VAL A 106 -24.20 -11.24 -6.49
N TYR A 107 -22.95 -11.71 -6.52
CA TYR A 107 -22.29 -12.29 -5.34
C TYR A 107 -22.07 -11.26 -4.22
N LEU A 108 -21.68 -10.03 -4.56
CA LEU A 108 -21.40 -8.98 -3.60
C LEU A 108 -22.69 -8.38 -3.02
N ASN A 109 -23.75 -8.27 -3.82
CA ASN A 109 -24.97 -7.53 -3.44
C ASN A 109 -25.93 -8.26 -2.48
N ARG A 110 -25.67 -9.50 -2.04
CA ARG A 110 -26.42 -10.27 -1.01
C ARG A 110 -27.98 -10.30 -1.14
N GLY A 111 -28.53 -9.86 -2.26
CA GLY A 111 -29.97 -9.73 -2.50
C GLY A 111 -30.66 -11.05 -2.81
N PHE A 112 -31.96 -11.03 -3.11
CA PHE A 112 -32.75 -12.24 -3.41
C PHE A 112 -32.14 -13.09 -4.54
N MET A 113 -31.60 -12.45 -5.59
CA MET A 113 -30.90 -13.12 -6.70
C MET A 113 -29.63 -13.86 -6.28
N SER A 114 -29.04 -13.54 -5.11
CA SER A 114 -27.86 -14.24 -4.60
C SER A 114 -28.16 -15.67 -4.13
N ARG A 115 -29.44 -16.07 -4.06
CA ARG A 115 -29.88 -17.41 -3.60
C ARG A 115 -30.06 -18.42 -4.74
N LEU A 116 -30.03 -17.99 -6.01
CA LEU A 116 -30.11 -18.85 -7.19
C LEU A 116 -28.69 -19.20 -7.69
N ASN A 117 -28.45 -20.44 -8.13
CA ASN A 117 -27.16 -20.95 -8.64
C ASN A 117 -25.95 -20.63 -7.74
N THR A 118 -26.15 -20.67 -6.43
CA THR A 118 -25.17 -20.22 -5.43
C THR A 118 -23.85 -20.97 -5.49
N ALA A 119 -23.87 -22.30 -5.70
CA ALA A 119 -22.67 -23.12 -5.70
C ALA A 119 -21.74 -22.77 -6.87
N GLN A 120 -22.27 -22.73 -8.09
CA GLN A 120 -21.52 -22.37 -9.31
C GLN A 120 -20.95 -20.95 -9.21
N ARG A 121 -21.75 -19.99 -8.72
CA ARG A 121 -21.30 -18.61 -8.50
C ARG A 121 -20.16 -18.52 -7.48
N VAL A 122 -20.31 -19.22 -6.35
CA VAL A 122 -19.27 -19.28 -5.30
C VAL A 122 -17.98 -19.84 -5.89
N GLU A 123 -18.06 -20.93 -6.65
CA GLU A 123 -16.89 -21.59 -7.23
C GLU A 123 -16.19 -20.71 -8.27
N CYS A 124 -16.96 -20.01 -9.11
CA CYS A 124 -16.41 -19.03 -10.06
C CYS A 124 -15.67 -17.89 -9.35
N VAL A 125 -16.31 -17.28 -8.35
CA VAL A 125 -15.70 -16.21 -7.54
C VAL A 125 -14.44 -16.73 -6.84
N LYS A 126 -14.51 -17.89 -6.17
CA LYS A 126 -13.37 -18.53 -5.50
C LYS A 126 -12.22 -18.76 -6.45
N SER A 127 -12.50 -19.32 -7.63
CA SER A 127 -11.54 -19.57 -8.67
C SER A 127 -10.85 -18.30 -9.16
N ILE A 128 -11.59 -17.22 -9.39
CA ILE A 128 -11.01 -15.93 -9.80
C ILE A 128 -10.14 -15.34 -8.69
N MET A 129 -10.60 -15.37 -7.44
CA MET A 129 -9.82 -14.88 -6.30
C MET A 129 -8.51 -15.66 -6.16
N LEU A 130 -8.55 -16.99 -6.29
CA LEU A 130 -7.38 -17.86 -6.20
C LEU A 130 -6.38 -17.62 -7.32
N VAL A 131 -6.85 -17.45 -8.56
CA VAL A 131 -5.96 -17.11 -9.70
C VAL A 131 -5.21 -15.80 -9.44
N ASN A 132 -5.92 -14.77 -9.01
CA ASN A 132 -5.33 -13.47 -8.67
C ASN A 132 -4.34 -13.61 -7.51
N TYR A 133 -4.72 -14.34 -6.47
CA TYR A 133 -3.89 -14.59 -5.29
C TYR A 133 -2.58 -15.29 -5.65
N THR A 134 -2.64 -16.39 -6.40
CA THR A 134 -1.46 -17.16 -6.80
C THR A 134 -0.52 -16.33 -7.66
N LEU A 135 -1.06 -15.58 -8.63
CA LEU A 135 -0.23 -14.68 -9.43
C LEU A 135 0.37 -13.56 -8.58
N PHE A 136 -0.41 -12.99 -7.66
CA PHE A 136 0.08 -11.92 -6.80
C PHE A 136 1.17 -12.41 -5.83
N GLN A 137 1.07 -13.64 -5.30
CA GLN A 137 2.15 -14.27 -4.54
C GLN A 137 3.42 -14.42 -5.38
N PHE A 138 3.28 -14.87 -6.62
CA PHE A 138 4.41 -14.99 -7.55
C PHE A 138 5.08 -13.62 -7.77
N VAL A 139 4.28 -12.60 -8.08
CA VAL A 139 4.75 -11.22 -8.26
C VAL A 139 5.46 -10.68 -7.01
N PHE A 140 4.84 -10.86 -5.84
CA PHE A 140 5.36 -10.35 -4.57
C PHE A 140 6.68 -11.02 -4.16
N LYS A 141 6.89 -12.27 -4.59
CA LYS A 141 8.06 -13.08 -4.24
C LYS A 141 9.22 -12.94 -5.24
N PHE A 142 8.94 -12.92 -6.54
CA PHE A 142 9.96 -13.01 -7.59
C PHE A 142 10.28 -11.68 -8.28
N THR A 143 9.70 -10.56 -7.83
CA THR A 143 10.02 -9.24 -8.37
C THR A 143 10.64 -8.32 -7.32
N SER A 144 11.64 -7.55 -7.76
CA SER A 144 12.17 -6.40 -7.03
C SER A 144 11.42 -5.10 -7.38
N LYS A 145 10.83 -5.03 -8.58
CA LYS A 145 9.95 -3.94 -9.02
C LYS A 145 8.56 -4.17 -8.45
N TYR A 146 8.21 -3.40 -7.43
CA TYR A 146 6.87 -3.40 -6.82
C TYR A 146 5.79 -3.25 -7.90
N THR A 147 5.13 -4.36 -8.25
CA THR A 147 3.85 -4.28 -8.95
C THR A 147 2.82 -3.97 -7.88
N SER A 148 2.36 -2.73 -7.88
CA SER A 148 1.39 -2.28 -6.89
C SER A 148 0.07 -3.02 -7.06
N ALA A 149 -0.44 -3.59 -5.98
CA ALA A 149 -1.79 -4.08 -5.83
C ALA A 149 -2.84 -3.03 -6.26
N ILE A 150 -2.53 -1.72 -6.21
CA ILE A 150 -3.44 -0.69 -6.71
C ILE A 150 -3.59 -0.69 -8.24
N ALA A 151 -2.54 -1.08 -8.96
CA ALA A 151 -2.52 -1.17 -10.42
C ALA A 151 -2.91 -2.57 -10.92
N TRP A 152 -3.35 -3.45 -10.00
CA TRP A 152 -3.80 -4.79 -10.33
C TRP A 152 -5.07 -4.74 -11.20
N PRO A 153 -5.22 -5.64 -12.19
CA PRO A 153 -6.44 -5.74 -12.98
C PRO A 153 -7.70 -5.82 -12.12
N THR A 154 -8.69 -5.00 -12.45
CA THR A 154 -9.95 -4.85 -11.72
C THR A 154 -11.11 -5.44 -12.50
N ILE A 155 -12.14 -5.85 -11.77
CA ILE A 155 -13.44 -6.21 -12.33
C ILE A 155 -14.33 -4.99 -12.20
N GLU A 156 -14.77 -4.43 -13.32
CA GLU A 156 -15.62 -3.23 -13.33
C GLU A 156 -17.06 -3.59 -12.93
N LEU A 157 -17.57 -2.92 -11.90
CA LEU A 157 -18.95 -3.04 -11.43
C LEU A 157 -19.65 -1.69 -11.59
N ALA A 158 -20.98 -1.70 -11.56
CA ALA A 158 -21.79 -0.50 -11.82
C ALA A 158 -21.43 0.74 -10.95
N GLU A 159 -21.06 0.54 -9.68
CA GLU A 159 -20.77 1.65 -8.75
C GLU A 159 -19.27 1.83 -8.44
N ARG A 160 -18.42 0.86 -8.80
CA ARG A 160 -17.00 0.84 -8.44
C ARG A 160 -16.24 -0.26 -9.18
N SER A 161 -14.92 -0.18 -9.16
CA SER A 161 -14.05 -1.28 -9.56
C SER A 161 -13.80 -2.21 -8.36
N PHE A 162 -13.91 -3.53 -8.57
CA PHE A 162 -13.52 -4.53 -7.59
C PHE A 162 -12.07 -4.95 -7.85
N ASN A 163 -11.19 -4.67 -6.89
CA ASN A 163 -9.79 -5.08 -6.96
C ASN A 163 -9.62 -6.42 -6.20
N PRO A 164 -9.30 -7.53 -6.88
CA PRO A 164 -9.22 -8.84 -6.24
C PRO A 164 -8.19 -8.93 -5.10
N ILE A 165 -7.14 -8.10 -5.11
CA ILE A 165 -6.09 -8.12 -4.09
C ILE A 165 -6.46 -7.21 -2.91
N LEU A 166 -6.88 -5.97 -3.20
CA LEU A 166 -7.18 -4.97 -2.16
C LEU A 166 -8.55 -5.17 -1.52
N SER A 167 -9.54 -5.63 -2.27
CA SER A 167 -10.90 -5.90 -1.79
C SER A 167 -11.08 -7.35 -1.32
N TRP A 168 -9.97 -8.09 -1.10
CA TRP A 168 -9.94 -9.48 -0.69
C TRP A 168 -10.88 -9.82 0.48
N GLN A 169 -10.88 -8.97 1.51
CA GLN A 169 -11.62 -9.20 2.75
C GLN A 169 -13.14 -9.20 2.57
N GLU A 170 -13.67 -8.60 1.49
CA GLU A 170 -15.11 -8.63 1.17
C GLU A 170 -15.61 -10.03 0.81
N ILE A 171 -14.69 -10.89 0.39
CA ILE A 171 -14.97 -12.24 -0.12
C ILE A 171 -14.40 -13.29 0.83
N SER A 172 -13.11 -13.22 1.18
CA SER A 172 -12.40 -14.28 1.90
C SER A 172 -12.95 -14.60 3.29
N THR A 173 -13.63 -13.66 3.93
CA THR A 173 -14.25 -13.85 5.25
C THR A 173 -15.57 -14.63 5.20
N ARG A 174 -16.09 -14.94 4.00
CA ARG A 174 -17.34 -15.68 3.84
C ARG A 174 -17.07 -17.17 4.03
N LYS A 175 -17.89 -17.84 4.84
CA LYS A 175 -17.82 -19.30 5.09
C LYS A 175 -17.75 -20.13 3.80
N SER A 176 -18.35 -19.66 2.72
CA SER A 176 -18.35 -20.35 1.42
C SER A 176 -16.99 -20.45 0.74
N MET A 177 -15.98 -19.67 1.18
CA MET A 177 -14.67 -19.62 0.53
C MET A 177 -13.69 -20.68 1.04
N GLY A 178 -13.98 -21.32 2.17
CA GLY A 178 -13.07 -22.25 2.83
C GLY A 178 -11.81 -21.57 3.38
N ASP A 179 -10.84 -22.38 3.81
CA ASP A 179 -9.64 -21.89 4.52
C ASP A 179 -8.49 -21.46 3.58
N GLU A 180 -8.57 -21.81 2.30
CA GLU A 180 -7.57 -21.51 1.27
C GLU A 180 -7.32 -20.00 1.09
N LEU A 181 -8.30 -19.16 1.44
CA LEU A 181 -8.23 -17.70 1.27
C LEU A 181 -7.98 -16.91 2.57
N THR A 182 -7.60 -17.58 3.66
CA THR A 182 -7.60 -17.00 5.01
C THR A 182 -6.56 -15.90 5.23
N GLN A 183 -5.47 -15.87 4.47
CA GLN A 183 -4.42 -14.86 4.60
C GLN A 183 -4.16 -14.15 3.28
N LEU A 184 -3.87 -12.85 3.34
CA LEU A 184 -3.57 -12.04 2.17
C LEU A 184 -2.03 -11.92 2.03
N PRO A 185 -1.40 -12.12 0.85
CA PRO A 185 0.05 -12.27 0.74
C PRO A 185 0.84 -11.01 1.07
N ASN A 186 0.27 -9.85 0.78
CA ASN A 186 0.83 -8.53 1.07
C ASN A 186 0.43 -8.00 2.46
N LYS A 187 -0.17 -8.83 3.32
CA LYS A 187 -0.55 -8.43 4.67
C LYS A 187 0.34 -9.09 5.71
N LEU A 188 1.09 -8.26 6.43
CA LEU A 188 1.83 -8.64 7.61
C LEU A 188 0.95 -8.42 8.85
N ILE A 189 0.71 -9.47 9.63
CA ILE A 189 0.06 -9.38 10.94
C ILE A 189 1.14 -9.15 11.99
N LEU A 190 0.89 -8.21 12.89
CA LEU A 190 1.81 -7.88 13.98
C LEU A 190 1.34 -8.57 15.26
N ASP A 191 2.28 -9.15 16.00
CA ASP A 191 2.00 -9.78 17.29
C ASP A 191 1.56 -8.74 18.34
N GLU A 192 2.07 -7.52 18.24
CA GLU A 192 1.81 -6.42 19.15
C GLU A 192 1.16 -5.23 18.42
N SER A 193 0.24 -4.55 19.13
CA SER A 193 -0.34 -3.28 18.68
C SER A 193 0.75 -2.22 18.56
N THR A 194 0.79 -1.54 17.42
CA THR A 194 1.78 -0.50 17.13
C THR A 194 1.12 0.86 16.93
N ILE A 195 1.70 1.91 17.52
CA ILE A 195 1.26 3.29 17.29
C ILE A 195 1.69 3.74 15.89
N THR A 196 0.75 3.81 14.96
CA THR A 196 1.05 4.12 13.55
C THR A 196 1.11 5.62 13.22
N VAL A 197 0.90 6.48 14.22
CA VAL A 197 0.78 7.95 14.06
C VAL A 197 2.05 8.58 13.47
N TYR A 198 3.21 8.08 13.92
CA TYR A 198 4.53 8.48 13.44
C TYR A 198 5.14 7.29 12.72
N SER A 199 5.00 7.28 11.40
CA SER A 199 5.45 6.16 10.58
C SER A 199 5.94 6.62 9.22
N ALA A 200 6.83 5.82 8.65
CA ALA A 200 7.30 5.93 7.28
C ALA A 200 7.65 4.54 6.74
N VAL A 201 7.91 4.47 5.44
CA VAL A 201 8.37 3.26 4.76
C VAL A 201 9.65 3.61 4.00
N ASN A 202 10.63 2.70 4.02
CA ASN A 202 11.89 2.87 3.29
C ASN A 202 11.83 2.21 1.90
N SER A 203 12.93 2.27 1.14
CA SER A 203 13.00 1.68 -0.21
C SER A 203 12.85 0.16 -0.27
N HIS A 204 13.14 -0.52 0.84
CA HIS A 204 13.04 -1.97 0.98
C HIS A 204 11.63 -2.43 1.35
N GLY A 205 10.73 -1.50 1.66
CA GLY A 205 9.41 -1.80 2.19
C GLY A 205 9.40 -2.08 3.69
N ASP A 206 10.48 -1.77 4.40
CA ASP A 206 10.47 -1.83 5.86
C ASP A 206 9.69 -0.64 6.41
N VAL A 207 8.94 -0.90 7.47
CA VAL A 207 8.10 0.09 8.12
C VAL A 207 8.83 0.60 9.36
N ILE A 208 9.06 1.91 9.41
CA ILE A 208 9.67 2.58 10.56
C ILE A 208 8.56 3.26 11.33
N VAL A 209 8.42 2.95 12.61
CA VAL A 209 7.42 3.56 13.51
C VAL A 209 8.10 4.20 14.71
N GLY A 210 7.55 5.31 15.18
CA GLY A 210 7.93 5.89 16.46
C GLY A 210 7.33 5.09 17.61
N GLU A 211 8.15 4.75 18.60
CA GLU A 211 7.78 4.03 19.80
C GLU A 211 7.99 4.93 21.03
N ASP A 212 7.01 4.91 21.95
CA ASP A 212 7.04 5.70 23.18
C ASP A 212 8.08 5.11 24.16
N PRO A 213 8.95 5.91 24.81
CA PRO A 213 9.02 7.38 24.73
C PRO A 213 9.94 7.96 23.66
N ASP A 214 10.92 7.21 23.15
CA ASP A 214 11.92 7.80 22.25
C ASP A 214 12.76 6.82 21.42
N ASN A 215 12.13 5.75 20.94
CA ASN A 215 12.80 4.85 20.02
C ASN A 215 12.09 4.86 18.68
N ILE A 216 12.80 4.44 17.65
CA ILE A 216 12.14 3.97 16.44
C ILE A 216 12.19 2.44 16.41
N LYS A 217 11.08 1.83 16.06
CA LYS A 217 11.01 0.39 15.78
C LYS A 217 10.96 0.21 14.27
N ILE A 218 11.87 -0.58 13.74
CA ILE A 218 11.91 -0.99 12.35
C ILE A 218 11.23 -2.34 12.29
N ILE A 219 10.16 -2.43 11.50
CA ILE A 219 9.43 -3.65 11.23
C ILE A 219 9.79 -4.04 9.81
N TRP A 220 10.58 -5.09 9.67
CA TRP A 220 10.97 -5.59 8.36
C TRP A 220 9.78 -6.27 7.69
N LYS A 221 9.78 -6.27 6.36
CA LYS A 221 8.74 -6.93 5.55
C LYS A 221 8.50 -8.41 5.95
N ARG A 222 9.48 -9.07 6.57
CA ARG A 222 9.45 -10.47 7.03
C ARG A 222 9.01 -10.66 8.48
N ALA A 223 8.33 -9.70 9.09
CA ALA A 223 7.82 -9.75 10.47
C ALA A 223 8.86 -9.64 11.60
N GLU A 224 10.16 -9.69 11.28
CA GLU A 224 11.20 -9.37 12.24
C GLU A 224 11.09 -7.88 12.64
N SER A 225 11.60 -7.51 13.82
CA SER A 225 11.73 -6.10 14.18
C SER A 225 12.98 -5.78 14.99
N LYS A 226 13.43 -4.53 14.91
CA LYS A 226 14.55 -3.99 15.71
C LYS A 226 14.20 -2.62 16.23
N VAL A 227 14.51 -2.42 17.50
CA VAL A 227 14.43 -1.11 18.16
C VAL A 227 15.76 -0.39 18.01
N VAL A 228 15.72 0.85 17.54
CA VAL A 228 16.86 1.76 17.48
C VAL A 228 16.63 2.91 18.45
N LYS A 229 17.62 3.11 19.33
CA LYS A 229 17.62 4.21 20.29
C LYS A 229 18.06 5.49 19.60
N LEU A 230 17.34 6.57 19.86
CA LEU A 230 17.69 7.90 19.38
C LEU A 230 18.81 8.50 20.24
N PRO A 231 19.63 9.42 19.69
CA PRO A 231 20.71 10.06 20.44
C PRO A 231 20.16 10.88 21.61
N GLU A 232 20.90 10.86 22.72
CA GLU A 232 20.63 11.76 23.84
C GLU A 232 20.91 13.22 23.42
N PRO A 233 20.08 14.17 23.83
CA PRO A 233 20.33 15.58 23.54
C PRO A 233 21.59 16.07 24.27
N SER A 234 22.31 16.98 23.62
CA SER A 234 23.60 17.49 24.11
C SER A 234 23.49 18.36 25.36
N GLU A 235 22.30 18.90 25.68
CA GLU A 235 22.09 19.86 26.77
C GLU A 235 21.01 19.43 27.77
N GLY A 236 21.41 19.38 29.05
CA GLY A 236 20.51 19.17 30.18
C GLY A 236 20.03 17.72 30.33
N LYS A 237 19.43 17.42 31.49
CA LYS A 237 18.87 16.10 31.76
C LYS A 237 17.47 16.00 31.17
N VAL A 238 17.22 15.02 30.30
CA VAL A 238 15.88 14.78 29.76
C VAL A 238 14.91 14.38 30.88
N ILE A 239 13.81 15.12 30.98
CA ILE A 239 12.69 14.85 31.89
C ILE A 239 11.59 14.09 31.14
N ARG A 240 11.31 14.51 29.91
CA ARG A 240 10.24 13.96 29.07
C ARG A 240 10.58 14.19 27.60
N GLN A 241 10.20 13.24 26.76
CA GLN A 241 10.44 13.32 25.32
C GLN A 241 9.38 12.55 24.55
N TYR A 242 9.12 12.99 23.33
CA TYR A 242 8.18 12.38 22.39
C TYR A 242 8.64 12.57 20.96
N ILE A 243 8.52 11.53 20.16
CA ILE A 243 8.51 11.67 18.70
C ILE A 243 7.20 12.40 18.32
N VAL A 244 7.33 13.48 17.55
CA VAL A 244 6.20 14.28 17.07
C VAL A 244 6.12 14.33 15.55
N GLY A 245 7.15 13.87 14.83
CA GLY A 245 7.17 13.77 13.37
C GLY A 245 8.22 12.77 12.90
N LEU A 246 7.95 12.06 11.79
CA LEU A 246 8.84 11.07 11.21
C LEU A 246 8.67 11.01 9.69
N ALA A 247 9.77 10.99 8.94
CA ALA A 247 9.80 10.78 7.49
C ALA A 247 11.10 10.11 7.04
N VAL A 248 11.07 9.56 5.83
CA VAL A 248 12.22 8.92 5.18
C VAL A 248 12.45 9.59 3.83
N ASP A 249 13.71 9.89 3.50
CA ASP A 249 14.06 10.41 2.18
C ASP A 249 14.39 9.31 1.18
N LYS A 250 14.58 9.68 -0.10
CA LYS A 250 14.88 8.76 -1.20
C LYS A 250 16.15 7.90 -1.00
N ASN A 251 17.05 8.33 -0.12
CA ASN A 251 18.30 7.64 0.21
C ASN A 251 18.17 6.86 1.54
N ASN A 252 16.95 6.59 2.00
CA ASN A 252 16.63 5.92 3.25
C ASN A 252 17.13 6.64 4.51
N ASN A 253 17.49 7.93 4.45
CA ASN A 253 17.79 8.66 5.68
C ASN A 253 16.48 8.90 6.44
N VAL A 254 16.49 8.65 7.75
CA VAL A 254 15.33 8.81 8.62
C VAL A 254 15.42 10.14 9.33
N TYR A 255 14.40 10.98 9.16
CA TYR A 255 14.26 12.27 9.83
C TYR A 255 13.26 12.11 10.96
N VAL A 256 13.69 12.40 12.19
CA VAL A 256 12.87 12.29 13.39
C VAL A 256 12.78 13.66 14.05
N VAL A 257 11.57 14.17 14.22
CA VAL A 257 11.31 15.40 14.97
C VAL A 257 10.83 15.01 16.35
N ARG A 258 11.54 15.48 17.37
CA ARG A 258 11.23 15.20 18.78
C ARG A 258 10.87 16.48 19.51
N TRP A 259 9.90 16.37 20.42
CA TRP A 259 9.67 17.35 21.48
C TRP A 259 10.41 16.88 22.73
N LEU A 260 11.22 17.75 23.31
CA LEU A 260 12.04 17.46 24.49
C LEU A 260 11.74 18.44 25.61
N LYS A 261 11.64 17.94 26.83
CA LYS A 261 11.63 18.72 28.07
C LYS A 261 12.86 18.36 28.88
N THR A 262 13.79 19.30 29.02
CA THR A 262 15.07 19.10 29.72
C THR A 262 15.14 19.93 31.00
N SER A 263 15.88 19.42 31.99
CA SER A 263 16.28 20.15 33.19
C SER A 263 17.68 20.70 32.98
N THR A 264 17.82 22.02 33.11
CA THR A 264 19.09 22.74 33.03
C THR A 264 19.33 23.47 34.37
N GLU A 265 20.53 24.02 34.56
CA GLU A 265 20.86 24.87 35.72
C GLU A 265 19.91 26.08 35.83
N ASN A 266 19.43 26.58 34.69
CA ASN A 266 18.53 27.74 34.58
C ASN A 266 17.03 27.36 34.63
N GLY A 267 16.71 26.10 34.96
CA GLY A 267 15.34 25.59 35.06
C GLY A 267 14.94 24.63 33.94
N LYS A 268 13.63 24.45 33.75
CA LYS A 268 13.08 23.51 32.76
C LYS A 268 12.93 24.19 31.39
N VAL A 269 13.47 23.56 30.35
CA VAL A 269 13.43 24.06 28.98
C VAL A 269 12.65 23.07 28.12
N GLU A 270 11.75 23.58 27.28
CA GLU A 270 11.08 22.80 26.24
C GLU A 270 11.67 23.17 24.88
N SER A 271 11.96 22.18 24.06
CA SER A 271 12.57 22.37 22.74
C SER A 271 12.04 21.35 21.73
N ILE A 272 12.17 21.69 20.46
CA ILE A 272 11.92 20.76 19.36
C ILE A 272 13.25 20.53 18.66
N VAL A 273 13.61 19.27 18.44
CA VAL A 273 14.86 18.88 17.80
C VAL A 273 14.59 18.01 16.57
N LEU A 274 15.53 18.06 15.63
CA LEU A 274 15.60 17.19 14.47
C LEU A 274 16.82 16.28 14.59
N ASP A 275 16.57 14.98 14.48
CA ASP A 275 17.59 13.94 14.33
C ASP A 275 17.54 13.37 12.92
N VAL A 276 18.71 13.12 12.35
CA VAL A 276 18.83 12.50 11.03
C VAL A 276 19.68 11.26 11.16
N LEU A 277 19.09 10.11 10.86
CA LEU A 277 19.78 8.82 10.81
C LEU A 277 20.04 8.44 9.35
N ASP A 278 21.14 7.74 9.09
CA ASP A 278 21.42 7.14 7.78
C ASP A 278 20.59 5.88 7.54
N GLU A 279 20.77 5.26 6.38
CA GLU A 279 20.09 4.02 6.00
C GLU A 279 20.39 2.82 6.93
N ASN A 280 21.51 2.90 7.67
CA ASN A 280 21.93 1.91 8.67
C ASN A 280 21.48 2.31 10.08
N TYR A 281 20.70 3.39 10.19
CA TYR A 281 20.18 3.96 11.42
C TYR A 281 21.25 4.54 12.36
N ASN A 282 22.41 4.91 11.82
CA ASN A 282 23.44 5.65 12.56
C ASN A 282 23.14 7.15 12.49
N VAL A 283 23.50 7.88 13.54
CA VAL A 283 23.34 9.33 13.60
C VAL A 283 24.26 10.00 12.57
N LYS A 284 23.70 10.77 11.63
CA LYS A 284 24.47 11.51 10.60
C LYS A 284 25.01 12.84 11.10
N GLN A 285 24.29 13.46 12.02
CA GLN A 285 24.59 14.77 12.57
C GLN A 285 23.99 14.88 13.96
N ASP A 286 24.60 15.70 14.80
CA ASP A 286 24.07 15.99 16.13
C ASP A 286 22.66 16.57 16.06
N SER A 287 21.84 16.24 17.07
CA SER A 287 20.46 16.72 17.19
C SER A 287 20.41 18.24 17.09
N ARG A 288 19.63 18.76 16.15
CA ARG A 288 19.55 20.21 15.94
C ARG A 288 18.24 20.78 16.45
N ARG A 289 18.32 21.84 17.24
CA ARG A 289 17.14 22.60 17.67
C ARG A 289 16.49 23.33 16.50
N LEU A 290 15.17 23.17 16.38
CA LEU A 290 14.33 23.87 15.40
C LEU A 290 13.83 25.18 16.01
N GLU A 291 14.69 26.21 16.03
CA GLU A 291 14.44 27.49 16.70
C GLU A 291 13.19 28.24 16.20
N HIS A 292 12.79 28.00 14.96
CA HIS A 292 11.60 28.59 14.34
C HIS A 292 10.29 27.95 14.82
N LEU A 293 10.34 26.88 15.62
CA LEU A 293 9.17 26.22 16.18
C LEU A 293 9.11 26.44 17.70
N GLU A 294 8.06 27.11 18.16
CA GLU A 294 7.75 27.23 19.58
C GLU A 294 7.39 25.85 20.19
N ALA A 295 8.06 25.49 21.28
CA ALA A 295 7.91 24.17 21.92
C ALA A 295 6.64 24.02 22.76
N THR A 296 6.07 25.12 23.26
CA THR A 296 4.98 25.14 24.25
C THR A 296 3.59 24.75 23.70
N LYS A 297 3.49 24.43 22.41
CA LYS A 297 2.21 24.10 21.72
C LYS A 297 2.31 22.94 20.71
N CYS A 298 3.36 22.12 20.76
CA CYS A 298 3.66 21.17 19.68
C CYS A 298 3.35 19.71 20.08
N TYR A 299 2.12 19.26 19.83
CA TYR A 299 1.74 17.86 20.06
C TYR A 299 1.82 16.99 18.81
N TYR A 300 1.75 17.58 17.60
CA TYR A 300 1.74 16.84 16.34
C TYR A 300 2.36 17.66 15.20
N VAL A 301 3.41 17.12 14.58
CA VAL A 301 4.06 17.66 13.39
C VAL A 301 3.98 16.63 12.27
N LYS A 302 3.53 17.01 11.08
CA LYS A 302 3.73 16.19 9.89
C LYS A 302 4.94 16.73 9.15
N ILE A 303 5.83 15.81 8.80
CA ILE A 303 6.99 16.10 7.98
C ILE A 303 6.97 15.27 6.72
N ALA A 304 7.46 15.85 5.64
CA ALA A 304 7.69 15.15 4.38
C ALA A 304 8.97 15.70 3.75
N ILE A 305 9.67 14.86 2.98
CA ILE A 305 10.94 15.23 2.36
C ILE A 305 10.72 15.39 0.86
N THR A 306 11.11 16.56 0.34
CA THR A 306 11.04 16.85 -1.09
C THR A 306 12.16 16.13 -1.87
N LYS A 307 12.05 16.07 -3.19
CA LYS A 307 13.11 15.58 -4.10
C LYS A 307 14.47 16.25 -3.89
N ASN A 308 14.45 17.52 -3.47
CA ASN A 308 15.60 18.37 -3.21
C ASN A 308 16.11 18.24 -1.77
N ASN A 309 15.61 17.27 -1.00
CA ASN A 309 15.91 17.04 0.41
C ASN A 309 15.51 18.21 1.33
N ASN A 310 14.67 19.13 0.88
CA ASN A 310 14.04 20.11 1.77
C ASN A 310 12.99 19.40 2.64
N ILE A 311 12.93 19.78 3.91
CA ILE A 311 11.99 19.26 4.89
C ILE A 311 10.77 20.20 4.91
N VAL A 312 9.61 19.66 4.58
CA VAL A 312 8.33 20.37 4.71
C VAL A 312 7.73 20.00 6.05
N MET A 313 7.37 20.98 6.86
CA MET A 313 6.73 20.76 8.16
C MET A 313 5.41 21.50 8.27
N VAL A 314 4.40 20.82 8.79
CA VAL A 314 3.09 21.40 9.12
C VAL A 314 2.70 21.00 10.54
N ARG A 315 2.18 21.95 11.32
CA ARG A 315 1.76 21.74 12.71
C ARG A 315 0.24 21.80 12.86
N TYR A 316 -0.28 21.05 13.83
CA TYR A 316 -1.70 21.07 14.15
C TYR A 316 -2.12 22.45 14.65
N ARG A 317 -3.18 23.02 14.05
CA ARG A 317 -3.68 24.38 14.34
C ARG A 317 -2.67 25.51 14.09
N ASP A 318 -1.68 25.26 13.23
CA ASP A 318 -0.80 26.28 12.70
C ASP A 318 -1.11 26.47 11.20
N PRO A 319 -1.45 27.70 10.75
CA PRO A 319 -1.63 27.98 9.33
C PRO A 319 -0.31 27.99 8.57
N GLN A 320 0.85 27.97 9.23
CA GLN A 320 2.14 28.05 8.57
C GLN A 320 2.59 26.67 8.08
N VAL A 321 3.10 26.65 6.84
CA VAL A 321 3.90 25.57 6.27
C VAL A 321 5.36 26.02 6.28
N TYR A 322 6.23 25.26 6.94
CA TYR A 322 7.64 25.58 7.08
C TYR A 322 8.44 24.79 6.07
N ILE A 323 9.30 25.47 5.31
CA ILE A 323 10.25 24.85 4.39
C ILE A 323 11.64 25.02 4.96
N CYS A 324 12.25 23.91 5.35
CA CYS A 324 13.59 23.86 5.89
C CYS A 324 14.54 23.15 4.92
N ASP A 325 15.82 23.46 5.00
CA ASP A 325 16.83 22.61 4.36
C ASP A 325 16.96 21.25 5.09
N ASN A 326 17.77 20.34 4.55
CA ASN A 326 18.01 19.02 5.13
C ASN A 326 18.70 19.06 6.52
N THR A 327 19.20 20.21 6.93
CA THR A 327 19.79 20.43 8.25
C THR A 327 18.79 20.99 9.26
N GLY A 328 17.54 21.26 8.85
CA GLY A 328 16.50 21.85 9.69
C GLY A 328 16.54 23.38 9.80
N LYS A 329 17.36 24.07 9.01
CA LYS A 329 17.35 25.54 8.97
C LYS A 329 16.18 26.03 8.13
N LEU A 330 15.39 26.96 8.66
CA LEU A 330 14.26 27.56 7.94
C LEU A 330 14.77 28.32 6.70
N LYS A 331 14.22 28.00 5.53
CA LYS A 331 14.42 28.74 4.28
C LYS A 331 13.34 29.81 4.14
N HIS A 332 12.08 29.40 4.22
CA HIS A 332 10.90 30.27 4.16
C HIS A 332 9.68 29.55 4.72
N LYS A 333 8.57 30.28 4.84
CA LYS A 333 7.27 29.74 5.25
C LYS A 333 6.14 30.44 4.49
N PHE A 334 5.01 29.78 4.36
CA PHE A 334 3.82 30.33 3.74
C PHE A 334 2.56 29.88 4.49
N GLU A 335 1.44 30.53 4.22
CA GLU A 335 0.15 30.22 4.84
C GLU A 335 -0.65 29.22 3.99
N ARG A 336 -1.24 28.24 4.66
CA ARG A 336 -2.24 27.32 4.10
C ARG A 336 -3.63 27.68 4.61
N GLY A 337 -4.65 27.35 3.82
CA GLY A 337 -6.05 27.62 4.19
C GLY A 337 -6.54 26.73 5.35
N SER A 338 -6.11 25.46 5.37
CA SER A 338 -6.50 24.49 6.38
C SER A 338 -5.70 24.63 7.68
N LEU A 339 -6.34 24.41 8.83
CA LEU A 339 -5.71 24.31 10.16
C LEU A 339 -5.71 22.88 10.68
N ASP A 340 -6.57 22.00 10.18
CA ASP A 340 -6.56 20.58 10.57
C ASP A 340 -5.31 19.88 10.00
N LEU A 341 -4.74 18.94 10.76
CA LEU A 341 -3.51 18.23 10.39
C LEU A 341 -3.79 16.74 10.29
N ARG A 342 -4.29 16.31 9.13
CA ARG A 342 -4.55 14.89 8.84
C ARG A 342 -3.38 14.21 8.16
N SER A 343 -2.85 14.84 7.13
CA SER A 343 -1.83 14.26 6.25
C SER A 343 -1.02 15.36 5.57
N LEU A 344 0.15 14.97 5.07
CA LEU A 344 1.08 15.80 4.32
C LEU A 344 1.80 14.84 3.38
N GLY A 345 1.89 15.19 2.09
CA GLY A 345 2.60 14.39 1.10
C GLY A 345 3.23 15.27 0.05
N ILE A 346 4.11 14.66 -0.75
CA ILE A 346 4.85 15.30 -1.83
C ILE A 346 4.53 14.58 -3.13
N CYS A 347 4.15 15.31 -4.18
CA CYS A 347 3.89 14.74 -5.50
C CYS A 347 5.19 14.46 -6.27
N GLY A 348 5.10 13.81 -7.43
CA GLY A 348 6.26 13.49 -8.29
C GLY A 348 7.13 14.69 -8.67
N GLN A 349 6.53 15.88 -8.84
CA GLN A 349 7.24 17.12 -9.19
C GLN A 349 7.77 17.90 -7.98
N GLY A 350 7.57 17.40 -6.75
CA GLY A 350 8.01 18.05 -5.51
C GLY A 350 6.98 19.03 -4.91
N GLU A 351 5.76 19.08 -5.45
CA GLU A 351 4.69 19.93 -4.94
C GLU A 351 4.09 19.33 -3.67
N ILE A 352 3.57 20.21 -2.81
CA ILE A 352 3.13 19.89 -1.46
C ILE A 352 1.62 19.67 -1.47
N MET A 353 1.18 18.50 -1.03
CA MET A 353 -0.23 18.13 -0.94
C MET A 353 -0.74 18.24 0.49
N ILE A 354 -1.78 19.06 0.71
CA ILE A 354 -2.37 19.31 2.02
C ILE A 354 -3.90 19.18 1.92
N PRO A 355 -4.57 18.39 2.79
CA PRO A 355 -6.03 18.34 2.84
C PRO A 355 -6.67 19.67 3.25
N SER A 356 -7.82 19.99 2.67
CA SER A 356 -8.69 21.09 3.12
C SER A 356 -9.26 20.83 4.52
N ASP A 357 -9.76 21.88 5.18
CA ASP A 357 -10.31 21.79 6.55
C ASP A 357 -11.51 20.83 6.68
N ASP A 358 -12.29 20.65 5.62
CA ASP A 358 -13.45 19.75 5.60
C ASP A 358 -13.10 18.32 5.15
N ASP A 359 -11.82 18.04 4.90
CA ASP A 359 -11.28 16.79 4.35
C ASP A 359 -11.85 16.40 2.98
N ARG A 360 -12.54 17.28 2.25
CA ARG A 360 -13.21 16.96 0.96
C ARG A 360 -12.41 17.39 -0.27
N ALA A 361 -11.28 18.05 -0.08
CA ALA A 361 -10.37 18.40 -1.13
C ALA A 361 -8.91 18.30 -0.67
N VAL A 362 -8.00 18.32 -1.63
CA VAL A 362 -6.56 18.42 -1.41
C VAL A 362 -6.04 19.61 -2.20
N GLU A 363 -5.37 20.52 -1.51
CA GLU A 363 -4.71 21.68 -2.07
C GLU A 363 -3.26 21.32 -2.42
N ILE A 364 -2.83 21.68 -3.63
CA ILE A 364 -1.49 21.43 -4.14
C ILE A 364 -0.73 22.76 -4.22
N TYR A 365 0.33 22.87 -3.44
CA TYR A 365 1.17 24.07 -3.37
C TYR A 365 2.54 23.83 -4.03
N SER A 366 3.09 24.85 -4.67
CA SER A 366 4.52 24.86 -5.01
C SER A 366 5.38 24.93 -3.75
N GLU A 367 6.68 24.63 -3.84
CA GLU A 367 7.58 24.74 -2.68
C GLU A 367 7.65 26.19 -2.17
N GLU A 368 7.47 27.19 -3.05
CA GLU A 368 7.43 28.62 -2.74
C GLU A 368 6.12 29.06 -2.07
N GLY A 369 5.11 28.18 -2.00
CA GLY A 369 3.84 28.46 -1.32
C GLY A 369 2.70 28.94 -2.22
N ASN A 370 2.86 28.88 -3.55
CA ASN A 370 1.77 29.24 -4.46
C ASN A 370 0.80 28.07 -4.62
N LEU A 371 -0.50 28.30 -4.41
CA LEU A 371 -1.53 27.31 -4.70
C LEU A 371 -1.62 27.08 -6.22
N LYS A 372 -1.32 25.87 -6.67
CA LYS A 372 -1.33 25.46 -8.08
C LYS A 372 -2.68 24.88 -8.51
N SER A 373 -3.25 24.02 -7.69
CA SER A 373 -4.50 23.34 -8.01
C SER A 373 -5.19 22.81 -6.75
N THR A 374 -6.44 22.41 -6.91
CA THR A 374 -7.24 21.78 -5.85
C THR A 374 -7.94 20.56 -6.42
N ILE A 375 -7.68 19.38 -5.84
CA ILE A 375 -8.34 18.12 -6.22
C ILE A 375 -9.54 17.91 -5.30
N LYS A 376 -10.74 17.85 -5.86
CA LYS A 376 -11.97 17.54 -5.11
C LYS A 376 -12.20 16.04 -5.05
N LEU A 377 -12.64 15.56 -3.90
CA LEU A 377 -13.01 14.16 -3.72
C LEU A 377 -14.48 13.91 -4.17
N PRO A 378 -14.83 12.67 -4.53
CA PRO A 378 -16.22 12.30 -4.78
C PRO A 378 -17.09 12.50 -3.55
N GLU A 379 -18.40 12.65 -3.77
CA GLU A 379 -19.36 12.91 -2.70
C GLU A 379 -19.26 11.86 -1.57
N GLY A 380 -19.20 12.33 -0.32
CA GLY A 380 -19.19 11.48 0.86
C GLY A 380 -17.80 10.95 1.27
N HIS A 381 -16.78 11.10 0.43
CA HIS A 381 -15.40 10.75 0.79
C HIS A 381 -14.72 11.88 1.58
N LYS A 382 -14.00 11.50 2.64
CA LYS A 382 -13.15 12.40 3.45
C LYS A 382 -11.72 11.86 3.49
N VAL A 383 -10.71 12.69 3.23
CA VAL A 383 -9.29 12.32 3.28
C VAL A 383 -8.89 11.87 4.69
N ARG A 384 -8.16 10.76 4.78
CA ARG A 384 -7.56 10.24 6.02
C ARG A 384 -6.05 10.08 5.93
N GLY A 385 -5.55 9.92 4.71
CA GLY A 385 -4.14 9.97 4.37
C GLY A 385 -3.99 10.17 2.86
N LEU A 386 -2.86 10.71 2.44
CA LEU A 386 -2.51 10.88 1.05
C LEU A 386 -1.02 10.59 0.86
N GLU A 387 -0.68 9.98 -0.26
CA GLU A 387 0.69 9.63 -0.63
C GLU A 387 0.82 9.66 -2.16
N PHE A 388 2.05 9.72 -2.67
CA PHE A 388 2.32 9.65 -4.10
C PHE A 388 3.06 8.35 -4.43
N HIS A 389 2.53 7.60 -5.39
CA HIS A 389 3.17 6.39 -5.87
C HIS A 389 4.06 6.71 -7.08
N TYR A 390 5.37 6.80 -6.82
CA TYR A 390 6.36 7.27 -7.79
C TYR A 390 6.58 6.36 -9.00
N VAL A 391 6.40 5.04 -8.86
CA VAL A 391 6.59 4.09 -9.98
C VAL A 391 5.45 4.15 -11.00
N ILE A 392 4.20 4.32 -10.55
CA ILE A 392 3.02 4.39 -11.43
C ILE A 392 2.56 5.84 -11.70
N CYS A 393 3.25 6.81 -11.09
CA CYS A 393 2.96 8.24 -11.16
C CYS A 393 1.50 8.59 -10.81
N LYS A 394 1.03 8.11 -9.65
CA LYS A 394 -0.35 8.33 -9.17
C LYS A 394 -0.39 8.94 -7.79
N ILE A 395 -1.38 9.79 -7.57
CA ILE A 395 -1.75 10.26 -6.23
C ILE A 395 -2.73 9.25 -5.63
N ILE A 396 -2.46 8.78 -4.42
CA ILE A 396 -3.30 7.82 -3.71
C ILE A 396 -3.89 8.47 -2.48
N PHE A 397 -5.21 8.55 -2.42
CA PHE A 397 -5.94 8.99 -1.23
C PHE A 397 -6.54 7.80 -0.50
N LEU A 398 -6.15 7.65 0.77
CA LEU A 398 -6.89 6.84 1.72
C LEU A 398 -8.03 7.69 2.29
N THR A 399 -9.26 7.30 2.00
CA THR A 399 -10.47 8.05 2.33
C THR A 399 -11.41 7.24 3.22
N TYR A 400 -12.29 7.93 3.94
CA TYR A 400 -13.35 7.34 4.74
C TYR A 400 -14.71 7.84 4.27
N VAL A 401 -15.66 6.91 4.10
CA VAL A 401 -17.05 7.20 3.74
C VAL A 401 -17.94 6.84 4.92
N GLU A 402 -18.48 7.87 5.57
CA GLU A 402 -19.24 7.77 6.82
C GLU A 402 -20.52 6.94 6.68
N LYS A 403 -21.30 7.19 5.62
CA LYS A 403 -22.54 6.42 5.32
C LYS A 403 -22.29 4.91 5.12
N LYS A 404 -21.09 4.53 4.68
CA LYS A 404 -20.69 3.13 4.43
C LYS A 404 -19.84 2.55 5.56
N ASP A 405 -19.49 3.37 6.56
CA ASP A 405 -18.52 3.07 7.62
C ASP A 405 -17.27 2.30 7.13
N SER A 406 -16.69 2.79 6.04
CA SER A 406 -15.67 2.06 5.28
C SER A 406 -14.58 2.97 4.73
N TYR A 407 -13.37 2.42 4.61
CA TYR A 407 -12.21 3.03 4.00
C TYR A 407 -12.06 2.63 2.53
N PHE A 408 -11.69 3.59 1.70
CA PHE A 408 -11.47 3.43 0.27
C PHE A 408 -10.12 4.02 -0.14
N LEU A 409 -9.55 3.46 -1.20
CA LEU A 409 -8.41 4.00 -1.90
C LEU A 409 -8.89 4.64 -3.20
N LEU A 410 -8.65 5.95 -3.32
CA LEU A 410 -8.89 6.68 -4.56
C LEU A 410 -7.56 6.89 -5.26
N CYS A 411 -7.48 6.49 -6.53
CA CYS A 411 -6.30 6.67 -7.36
C CYS A 411 -6.56 7.81 -8.33
N TYR A 412 -5.68 8.81 -8.31
CA TYR A 412 -5.74 9.98 -9.17
C TYR A 412 -4.50 10.07 -10.05
N THR A 413 -4.67 10.61 -11.25
CA THR A 413 -3.55 11.11 -12.07
C THR A 413 -2.85 12.27 -11.36
N GLU A 414 -1.60 12.58 -11.74
CA GLU A 414 -0.94 13.82 -11.30
C GLU A 414 -1.73 15.09 -11.68
N ALA A 415 -2.50 15.03 -12.76
CA ALA A 415 -3.36 16.14 -13.20
C ALA A 415 -4.62 16.33 -12.34
N GLY A 416 -4.89 15.42 -11.39
CA GLY A 416 -6.04 15.50 -10.49
C GLY A 416 -7.32 14.86 -11.01
N GLU A 417 -7.23 14.03 -12.05
CA GLU A 417 -8.34 13.22 -12.56
C GLU A 417 -8.44 11.89 -11.80
N LEU A 418 -9.64 11.55 -11.33
CA LEU A 418 -9.92 10.29 -10.63
C LEU A 418 -9.96 9.13 -11.64
N GLU A 419 -9.18 8.09 -11.40
CA GLU A 419 -9.15 6.89 -12.24
C GLU A 419 -9.90 5.72 -11.60
N THR A 420 -9.65 5.45 -10.31
CA THR A 420 -10.25 4.28 -9.64
C THR A 420 -10.68 4.59 -8.22
N THR A 421 -11.75 3.91 -7.80
CA THR A 421 -12.26 3.91 -6.42
C THR A 421 -12.31 2.48 -5.92
N THR A 422 -11.40 2.12 -5.01
CA THR A 422 -11.25 0.75 -4.52
C THR A 422 -11.65 0.64 -3.06
N PHE A 423 -12.52 -0.30 -2.71
CA PHE A 423 -12.78 -0.61 -1.31
C PHE A 423 -11.53 -1.23 -0.67
N PHE A 424 -11.16 -0.72 0.50
CA PHE A 424 -10.02 -1.23 1.25
C PHE A 424 -10.46 -2.06 2.46
N SER A 425 -11.22 -1.47 3.39
CA SER A 425 -11.70 -2.20 4.56
C SER A 425 -12.83 -1.48 5.27
N LYS A 426 -13.62 -2.22 6.06
CA LYS A 426 -14.56 -1.62 7.00
C LYS A 426 -13.81 -0.97 8.17
N ARG A 427 -14.44 0.02 8.79
CA ARG A 427 -13.99 0.49 10.10
C ARG A 427 -14.21 -0.62 11.13
N VAL A 428 -13.22 -0.82 11.99
CA VAL A 428 -13.34 -1.63 13.19
C VAL A 428 -13.52 -0.65 14.35
N ALA A 429 -14.50 -0.89 15.20
CA ALA A 429 -14.69 -0.09 16.40
C ALA A 429 -13.43 -0.17 17.27
N ASP A 430 -13.09 0.92 17.94
CA ASP A 430 -11.93 1.04 18.85
C ASP A 430 -10.53 0.93 18.22
N GLU A 431 -10.41 0.66 16.91
CA GLU A 431 -9.13 0.75 16.20
C GLU A 431 -8.83 2.18 15.71
N LEU A 432 -7.56 2.56 15.76
CA LEU A 432 -7.09 3.79 15.14
C LEU A 432 -7.29 3.78 13.61
N PRO A 433 -7.62 4.92 12.98
CA PRO A 433 -7.73 5.00 11.53
C PRO A 433 -6.43 4.57 10.83
N PRO A 434 -6.53 3.81 9.72
CA PRO A 434 -5.36 3.39 8.95
C PRO A 434 -4.55 4.59 8.44
N LYS A 435 -3.25 4.38 8.27
CA LYS A 435 -2.32 5.37 7.72
C LYS A 435 -1.65 4.82 6.48
N ILE A 436 -1.67 5.58 5.39
CA ILE A 436 -0.94 5.25 4.18
C ILE A 436 0.43 5.94 4.23
N LYS A 437 1.46 5.23 3.76
CA LYS A 437 2.85 5.71 3.64
C LYS A 437 3.46 5.25 2.32
N SER A 438 4.27 6.10 1.71
CA SER A 438 4.99 5.78 0.47
C SER A 438 6.47 6.13 0.56
N HIS A 439 7.26 5.47 -0.28
CA HIS A 439 8.66 5.79 -0.53
C HIS A 439 8.88 6.13 -2.01
N PRO A 440 9.77 7.09 -2.35
CA PRO A 440 10.08 7.45 -3.74
C PRO A 440 10.54 6.32 -4.66
N SER A 441 11.04 5.21 -4.11
CA SER A 441 11.44 4.04 -4.90
C SER A 441 10.28 3.10 -5.25
N GLY A 442 9.06 3.37 -4.77
CA GLY A 442 7.87 2.58 -5.10
C GLY A 442 7.10 1.95 -3.93
N PRO A 443 7.71 1.52 -2.81
CA PRO A 443 6.95 0.91 -1.72
C PRO A 443 5.81 1.80 -1.22
N VAL A 444 4.61 1.24 -1.14
CA VAL A 444 3.45 1.86 -0.48
C VAL A 444 2.91 0.87 0.55
N ALA A 445 2.55 1.38 1.73
CA ALA A 445 2.01 0.56 2.80
C ALA A 445 0.85 1.27 3.49
N ILE A 446 -0.18 0.50 3.86
CA ILE A 446 -1.21 0.93 4.80
C ILE A 446 -0.99 0.24 6.14
N LEU A 447 -0.77 1.06 7.15
CA LEU A 447 -0.55 0.64 8.52
C LEU A 447 -1.87 0.73 9.30
N LYS A 448 -2.22 -0.38 9.94
CA LYS A 448 -3.21 -0.48 11.01
C LYS A 448 -2.50 -0.90 12.29
N GLU A 449 -3.19 -0.75 13.41
CA GLU A 449 -2.64 -1.05 14.74
C GLU A 449 -2.02 -2.46 14.85
N LYS A 450 -2.62 -3.47 14.20
CA LYS A 450 -2.15 -4.87 14.26
C LYS A 450 -1.79 -5.47 12.90
N SER A 451 -1.70 -4.65 11.85
CA SER A 451 -1.33 -5.18 10.54
C SER A 451 -0.80 -4.12 9.59
N ILE A 452 0.12 -4.52 8.72
CA ILE A 452 0.63 -3.72 7.61
C ILE A 452 0.15 -4.38 6.31
N THR A 453 -0.44 -3.60 5.40
CA THR A 453 -0.81 -4.07 4.06
C THR A 453 0.02 -3.32 3.03
N PHE A 454 0.90 -4.02 2.33
CA PHE A 454 1.70 -3.44 1.24
C PHE A 454 0.84 -3.29 -0.01
N ILE A 455 0.86 -2.12 -0.63
CA ILE A 455 0.02 -1.80 -1.79
C ILE A 455 0.87 -1.60 -3.00
#